data_AF-A0A380WSY4-F1
#
_entry.id   AF-A0A380WSY4-F1
#
_cell.length_a   1.000
_cell.length_b   1.000
_cell.length_c   1.000
_cell.angle_alpha   90.00
_cell.angle_beta   90.00
_cell.angle_gamma   90.00
#
_symmetry.space_group_name_H-M   'P 1'
#
loop_
_entity.id
_entity.type
_entity.pdbx_description
1 polymer ?
#
loop_
_entity_poly.entity_id
_entity_poly.type
_entity_poly.pdbx_seq_one_letter_code
_entity_poly.pdbx_strand_id
1 'polypeptide(L)'
;MKTETKVKLKKTTADMLYRFKYHEITNNSAALSFYLLQASIPLLMVLVSVVSRILNNNTDVIYSLIEFLPTATQDMAKWVIDTIFVNTSSASVTVITVLFALWSATKGINNLMFSINKAYGLDGESKYVKQRLSSLLYTIIFVAFIVFILVSQIYGPSILTFINDQVLTRISDRAFGGVFDKVIKTLSSPLFRIILTLGPIFIMSVVFAIFYKFAPNNKEDRVPFKDSLWGGIFATITIYIATFIYSFFLNNFSRQSVVYGALAGILALFIWLNLVSTILILGAELIDAVRENYKIKSDEEILDFEKENKSLKETVESSLTNPSKDNQNKKEEKMDKRSLRKMFRDIRYRMDYDHKNMVDYSIYTKFLNSELFYEAKSIFIYVSVADEVDTYEIIKKALEFGKEVYVPYINDPENFQMQAAKIYSLDDLGIGEFNIPTAKNIEIIENPDLTIVPGLGFDRNKNRIGYGGGYYDRYLSKNQTTSVGFFASDFEIDEIETNEYDYKLDYIITEKEIF
;
A
#
# COMPACT_ATOMS: atom_id res chain seq x y z
N MET A 1 13.76 32.17 0.72
CA MET A 1 14.31 31.21 -0.28
C MET A 1 15.18 30.10 0.30
N LYS A 2 16.51 30.22 0.53
CA LYS A 2 17.35 29.05 0.93
C LYS A 2 16.94 28.38 2.25
N THR A 3 16.45 29.13 3.22
CA THR A 3 15.99 28.64 4.53
C THR A 3 14.64 27.90 4.41
N GLU A 4 13.75 28.44 3.59
CA GLU A 4 12.41 27.92 3.29
C GLU A 4 12.48 26.59 2.54
N THR A 5 13.38 26.46 1.57
CA THR A 5 13.63 25.22 0.83
C THR A 5 14.19 24.12 1.74
N LYS A 6 15.06 24.47 2.70
CA LYS A 6 15.61 23.52 3.68
C LYS A 6 14.55 23.00 4.66
N VAL A 7 13.64 23.86 5.11
CA VAL A 7 12.53 23.47 6.00
C VAL A 7 11.54 22.56 5.26
N LYS A 8 11.18 22.91 4.02
CA LYS A 8 10.30 22.09 3.18
C LYS A 8 10.88 20.71 2.92
N LEU A 9 12.18 20.63 2.58
CA LEU A 9 12.86 19.36 2.37
C LEU A 9 12.90 18.48 3.64
N LYS A 10 13.20 19.07 4.81
CA LYS A 10 13.20 18.33 6.08
C LYS A 10 11.83 17.77 6.43
N LYS A 11 10.76 18.55 6.20
CA LYS A 11 9.38 18.12 6.43
C LYS A 11 9.00 16.95 5.51
N THR A 12 9.29 17.05 4.21
CA THR A 12 9.05 15.98 3.24
C THR A 12 9.84 14.71 3.58
N THR A 13 11.09 14.82 4.05
CA THR A 13 11.86 13.62 4.45
C THR A 13 11.32 12.95 5.71
N ALA A 14 10.84 13.72 6.69
CA ALA A 14 10.25 13.17 7.91
C ALA A 14 8.90 12.50 7.61
N ASP A 15 8.09 13.13 6.75
CA ASP A 15 6.83 12.59 6.26
C ASP A 15 7.03 11.28 5.46
N MET A 16 8.02 11.24 4.57
CA MET A 16 8.36 10.01 3.83
C MET A 16 8.82 8.86 4.76
N LEU A 17 9.53 9.18 5.86
CA LEU A 17 9.90 8.17 6.86
C LEU A 17 8.70 7.65 7.65
N TYR A 18 7.75 8.53 7.95
CA TYR A 18 6.46 8.15 8.54
C TYR A 18 5.69 7.24 7.58
N ARG A 19 5.43 7.68 6.35
CA ARG A 19 4.74 6.91 5.31
C ARG A 19 5.39 5.55 5.07
N PHE A 20 6.72 5.49 5.05
CA PHE A 20 7.44 4.22 4.92
C PHE A 20 7.09 3.19 6.00
N LYS A 21 6.90 3.65 7.23
CA LYS A 21 6.54 2.81 8.37
C LYS A 21 5.05 2.47 8.41
N TYR A 22 4.17 3.46 8.22
CA TYR A 22 2.73 3.32 8.45
C TYR A 22 1.95 2.84 7.21
N HIS A 23 2.42 3.11 5.99
CA HIS A 23 1.79 2.60 4.76
C HIS A 23 2.22 1.18 4.39
N GLU A 24 2.96 0.49 5.28
CA GLU A 24 3.41 -0.89 5.11
C GLU A 24 4.19 -1.12 3.81
N ILE A 25 4.99 -0.13 3.39
CA ILE A 25 5.73 -0.16 2.12
C ILE A 25 6.57 -1.43 2.01
N THR A 26 7.22 -1.85 3.10
CA THR A 26 8.05 -3.06 3.15
C THR A 26 7.24 -4.33 2.85
N ASN A 27 6.06 -4.49 3.47
CA ASN A 27 5.21 -5.67 3.28
C ASN A 27 4.69 -5.74 1.84
N ASN A 28 4.20 -4.60 1.34
CA ASN A 28 3.69 -4.48 -0.02
C ASN A 28 4.79 -4.69 -1.07
N SER A 29 5.99 -4.20 -0.82
CA SER A 29 7.15 -4.40 -1.71
C SER A 29 7.57 -5.87 -1.75
N ALA A 30 7.60 -6.54 -0.59
CA ALA A 30 7.92 -7.96 -0.52
C ALA A 30 6.88 -8.81 -1.27
N ALA A 31 5.59 -8.52 -1.12
CA ALA A 31 4.51 -9.20 -1.84
C ALA A 31 4.61 -8.99 -3.37
N LEU A 32 4.82 -7.75 -3.83
CA LEU A 32 5.03 -7.44 -5.24
C LEU A 32 6.22 -8.24 -5.81
N SER A 33 7.33 -8.26 -5.07
CA SER A 33 8.57 -8.92 -5.50
C SER A 33 8.45 -10.42 -5.57
N PHE A 34 7.70 -11.01 -4.64
CA PHE A 34 7.37 -12.43 -4.66
C PHE A 34 6.58 -12.80 -5.93
N TYR A 35 5.55 -12.01 -6.27
CA TYR A 35 4.77 -12.25 -7.50
C TYR A 35 5.59 -12.04 -8.78
N LEU A 36 6.48 -11.05 -8.81
CA LEU A 36 7.40 -10.82 -9.94
C LEU A 36 8.41 -11.97 -10.08
N LEU A 37 8.97 -12.46 -8.97
CA LEU A 37 9.87 -13.61 -8.96
C LEU A 37 9.14 -14.86 -9.50
N GLN A 38 7.93 -15.13 -9.00
CA GLN A 38 7.11 -16.24 -9.49
C GLN A 38 6.79 -16.12 -10.99
N ALA A 39 6.54 -14.91 -11.48
CA ALA A 39 6.26 -14.66 -12.90
C ALA A 39 7.52 -14.78 -13.78
N SER A 40 8.71 -14.51 -13.24
CA SER A 40 9.97 -14.48 -14.01
C SER A 40 10.34 -15.83 -14.62
N ILE A 41 10.19 -16.94 -13.88
CA ILE A 41 10.56 -18.28 -14.37
C ILE A 41 9.69 -18.69 -15.56
N PRO A 42 8.35 -18.69 -15.46
CA PRO A 42 7.48 -19.01 -16.60
C PRO A 42 7.65 -18.02 -17.75
N LEU A 43 7.87 -16.72 -17.46
CA LEU A 43 8.09 -15.71 -18.49
C LEU A 43 9.38 -15.98 -19.28
N LEU A 44 10.47 -16.37 -18.60
CA LEU A 44 11.72 -16.77 -19.26
C LEU A 44 11.51 -18.00 -20.15
N MET A 45 10.74 -18.99 -19.69
CA MET A 45 10.41 -20.16 -20.50
C MET A 45 9.63 -19.76 -21.77
N VAL A 46 8.61 -18.90 -21.61
CA VAL A 46 7.84 -18.35 -22.73
C VAL A 46 8.75 -17.60 -23.70
N LEU A 47 9.64 -16.75 -23.19
CA LEU A 47 10.55 -15.96 -24.02
C LEU A 47 11.51 -16.85 -24.81
N VAL A 48 12.13 -17.84 -24.18
CA VAL A 48 13.02 -18.80 -24.86
C VAL A 48 12.26 -19.59 -25.92
N SER A 49 11.03 -20.02 -25.63
CA SER A 49 10.20 -20.75 -26.60
C SER A 49 9.79 -19.88 -27.79
N VAL A 50 9.42 -18.62 -27.55
CA VAL A 50 9.11 -17.66 -28.62
C VAL A 50 10.34 -17.41 -29.49
N VAL A 51 11.50 -17.16 -28.88
CA VAL A 51 12.77 -16.98 -29.59
C VAL A 51 13.11 -18.24 -30.41
N SER A 52 13.06 -19.43 -29.79
CA SER A 52 13.32 -20.70 -30.47
C SER A 52 12.39 -20.91 -31.67
N ARG A 53 11.09 -20.60 -31.53
CA ARG A 53 10.12 -20.70 -32.63
C ARG A 53 10.39 -19.71 -33.76
N ILE A 54 10.74 -18.45 -33.42
CA ILE A 54 11.11 -17.44 -34.42
C ILE A 54 12.37 -17.88 -35.16
N LEU A 55 13.37 -18.40 -34.44
CA LEU A 55 14.63 -18.86 -35.02
C LEU A 55 14.40 -20.10 -35.91
N ASN A 56 13.63 -21.09 -35.45
CA ASN A 56 13.34 -22.32 -36.19
C ASN A 56 12.60 -22.06 -37.52
N ASN A 57 11.70 -21.08 -37.53
CA ASN A 57 10.96 -20.72 -38.74
C ASN A 57 11.80 -19.95 -39.77
N ASN A 58 12.98 -19.47 -39.41
CA ASN A 58 13.81 -18.59 -40.25
C ASN A 58 15.27 -19.06 -40.34
N THR A 59 15.54 -20.36 -40.16
CA THR A 59 16.89 -20.94 -40.12
C THR A 59 17.75 -20.49 -41.28
N ASP A 60 17.24 -20.55 -42.50
CA ASP A 60 17.99 -20.22 -43.72
C ASP A 60 18.39 -18.74 -43.79
N VAL A 61 17.49 -17.86 -43.36
CA VAL A 61 17.75 -16.41 -43.26
C VAL A 61 18.77 -16.14 -42.16
N ILE A 62 18.72 -16.88 -41.06
CA ILE A 62 19.64 -16.70 -39.93
C ILE A 62 21.05 -17.18 -40.30
N TYR A 63 21.20 -18.37 -40.90
CA TYR A 63 22.51 -18.86 -41.31
C TYR A 63 23.14 -17.97 -42.38
N SER A 64 22.35 -17.47 -43.34
CA SER A 64 22.85 -16.49 -44.32
C SER A 64 23.25 -15.15 -43.69
N LEU A 65 22.58 -14.69 -42.63
CA LEU A 65 23.01 -13.52 -41.86
C LEU A 65 24.30 -13.75 -41.06
N ILE A 66 24.51 -14.97 -40.55
CA ILE A 66 25.72 -15.34 -39.80
C ILE A 66 26.94 -15.36 -40.72
N GLU A 67 26.79 -15.72 -41.99
CA GLU A 67 27.90 -15.72 -42.95
C GLU A 67 28.53 -14.33 -43.15
N PHE A 68 27.82 -13.24 -42.85
CA PHE A 68 28.37 -11.88 -42.87
C PHE A 68 29.23 -11.55 -41.65
N LEU A 69 29.25 -12.40 -40.62
CA LEU A 69 30.06 -12.21 -39.42
C LEU A 69 31.48 -12.78 -39.61
N PRO A 70 32.48 -12.29 -38.86
CA PRO A 70 33.82 -12.91 -38.82
C PRO A 70 33.76 -14.36 -38.36
N THR A 71 34.64 -15.23 -38.88
CA THR A 71 34.63 -16.69 -38.62
C THR A 71 34.58 -17.06 -37.14
N ALA A 72 35.35 -16.37 -36.29
CA ALA A 72 35.33 -16.58 -34.84
C ALA A 72 33.96 -16.26 -34.19
N THR A 73 33.21 -15.31 -34.76
CA THR A 73 31.85 -14.94 -34.31
C THR A 73 30.80 -15.88 -34.88
N GLN A 74 31.05 -16.45 -36.07
CA GLN A 74 30.14 -17.43 -36.68
C GLN A 74 30.00 -18.69 -35.83
N ASP A 75 31.12 -19.24 -35.34
CA ASP A 75 31.11 -20.46 -34.54
C ASP A 75 30.36 -20.25 -33.21
N MET A 76 30.54 -19.08 -32.58
CA MET A 76 29.78 -18.71 -31.38
C MET A 76 28.28 -18.56 -31.68
N ALA A 77 27.93 -17.90 -32.78
CA ALA A 77 26.53 -17.69 -33.18
C ALA A 77 25.83 -19.01 -33.49
N LYS A 78 26.47 -19.89 -34.26
CA LYS A 78 25.96 -21.23 -34.57
C LYS A 78 25.78 -22.07 -33.31
N TRP A 79 26.76 -22.06 -32.40
CA TRP A 79 26.65 -22.76 -31.11
C TRP A 79 25.45 -22.30 -30.28
N VAL A 80 25.20 -21.00 -30.18
CA VAL A 80 24.03 -20.46 -29.45
C VAL A 80 22.73 -20.93 -30.10
N ILE A 81 22.64 -20.87 -31.44
CA ILE A 81 21.45 -21.25 -32.19
C ILE A 81 21.18 -22.76 -32.06
N ASP A 82 22.20 -23.59 -32.25
CA ASP A 82 22.07 -25.03 -32.13
C ASP A 82 21.72 -25.43 -30.69
N THR A 83 22.27 -24.75 -29.69
CA THR A 83 21.91 -24.93 -28.26
C THR A 83 20.45 -24.60 -28.00
N ILE A 84 19.92 -23.53 -28.61
CA ILE A 84 18.50 -23.16 -28.51
C ILE A 84 17.62 -24.15 -29.29
N PHE A 85 18.06 -24.70 -30.43
CA PHE A 85 17.25 -25.67 -31.18
C PHE A 85 17.18 -27.03 -30.50
N VAL A 86 18.31 -27.55 -30.03
CA VAL A 86 18.40 -28.88 -29.41
C VAL A 86 17.70 -28.92 -28.05
N ASN A 87 17.86 -27.90 -27.21
CA ASN A 87 17.35 -27.93 -25.83
C ASN A 87 15.89 -27.46 -25.67
N THR A 88 15.27 -26.85 -26.68
CA THR A 88 13.90 -26.31 -26.56
C THR A 88 12.82 -27.28 -27.07
N SER A 89 13.23 -28.41 -27.67
CA SER A 89 12.32 -29.42 -28.24
C SER A 89 11.51 -30.21 -27.19
N SER A 90 11.95 -30.22 -25.93
CA SER A 90 11.35 -31.00 -24.83
C SER A 90 10.53 -30.17 -23.83
N ALA A 91 10.67 -28.84 -23.83
CA ALA A 91 9.91 -27.93 -22.97
C ALA A 91 8.85 -27.21 -23.81
N SER A 92 7.78 -27.92 -24.18
CA SER A 92 6.61 -27.27 -24.75
C SER A 92 6.06 -26.28 -23.73
N VAL A 93 6.29 -24.99 -23.96
CA VAL A 93 5.60 -23.93 -23.25
C VAL A 93 4.11 -24.14 -23.51
N THR A 94 3.44 -24.66 -22.49
CA THR A 94 2.02 -24.94 -22.58
C THR A 94 1.24 -23.63 -22.46
N VAL A 95 0.00 -23.63 -22.92
CA VAL A 95 -0.95 -22.54 -22.63
C VAL A 95 -1.03 -22.29 -21.11
N ILE A 96 -0.90 -23.34 -20.29
CA ILE A 96 -0.87 -23.25 -18.83
C ILE A 96 0.32 -22.42 -18.34
N THR A 97 1.52 -22.60 -18.91
CA THR A 97 2.72 -21.82 -18.55
C THR A 97 2.51 -20.32 -18.82
N VAL A 98 1.94 -19.98 -19.98
CA VAL A 98 1.62 -18.59 -20.34
C VAL A 98 0.58 -18.00 -19.40
N LEU A 99 -0.52 -18.73 -19.15
CA LEU A 99 -1.59 -18.29 -18.25
C LEU A 99 -1.09 -18.11 -16.81
N PHE A 100 -0.24 -19.00 -16.32
CA PHE A 100 0.35 -18.90 -14.99
C PHE A 100 1.32 -17.70 -14.88
N ALA A 101 2.12 -17.44 -15.90
CA ALA A 101 3.00 -16.27 -15.98
C ALA A 101 2.16 -14.97 -15.90
N LEU A 102 1.14 -14.85 -16.75
CA LEU A 102 0.24 -13.71 -16.80
C LEU A 102 -0.54 -13.54 -15.49
N TRP A 103 -1.04 -14.63 -14.92
CA TRP A 103 -1.77 -14.59 -13.65
C TRP A 103 -0.90 -14.09 -12.50
N SER A 104 0.33 -14.59 -12.40
CA SER A 104 1.30 -14.20 -11.37
C SER A 104 1.70 -12.73 -11.54
N ALA A 105 2.04 -12.32 -12.77
CA ALA A 105 2.40 -10.93 -13.06
C ALA A 105 1.22 -9.97 -12.82
N THR A 106 -0.01 -10.37 -13.13
CA THR A 106 -1.22 -9.57 -12.88
C THR A 106 -1.46 -9.39 -11.38
N LYS A 107 -1.20 -10.41 -10.55
CA LYS A 107 -1.26 -10.25 -9.09
C LYS A 107 -0.23 -9.25 -8.57
N GLY A 108 0.99 -9.30 -9.09
CA GLY A 108 2.03 -8.30 -8.79
C GLY A 108 1.57 -6.89 -9.12
N ILE A 109 1.18 -6.63 -10.38
CA ILE A 109 0.71 -5.29 -10.78
C ILE A 109 -0.53 -4.85 -10.00
N ASN A 110 -1.46 -5.75 -9.67
CA ASN A 110 -2.59 -5.43 -8.81
C ASN A 110 -2.16 -4.98 -7.41
N ASN A 111 -1.15 -5.64 -6.83
CA ASN A 111 -0.57 -5.24 -5.54
C ASN A 111 0.07 -3.85 -5.63
N LEU A 112 0.82 -3.57 -6.71
CA LEU A 112 1.39 -2.24 -6.93
C LEU A 112 0.30 -1.16 -7.07
N MET A 113 -0.77 -1.44 -7.82
CA MET A 113 -1.92 -0.53 -7.94
C MET A 113 -2.59 -0.30 -6.58
N PHE A 114 -2.73 -1.33 -5.75
CA PHE A 114 -3.25 -1.20 -4.39
C PHE A 114 -2.36 -0.29 -3.54
N SER A 115 -1.04 -0.49 -3.57
CA SER A 115 -0.09 0.39 -2.84
C SER A 115 -0.11 1.84 -3.32
N ILE A 116 -0.32 2.08 -4.62
CA ILE A 116 -0.46 3.44 -5.17
C ILE A 116 -1.78 4.07 -4.72
N ASN A 117 -2.88 3.32 -4.69
CA ASN A 117 -4.15 3.84 -4.18
C ASN A 117 -4.00 4.23 -2.70
N LYS A 118 -3.37 3.37 -1.88
CA LYS A 118 -3.05 3.66 -0.48
C LYS A 118 -2.18 4.91 -0.33
N ALA A 119 -1.15 5.04 -1.17
CA ALA A 119 -0.27 6.22 -1.19
C ALA A 119 -1.00 7.52 -1.55
N TYR A 120 -2.14 7.46 -2.25
CA TYR A 120 -2.98 8.61 -2.61
C TYR A 120 -4.19 8.79 -1.70
N GLY A 121 -4.28 8.05 -0.59
CA GLY A 121 -5.44 8.08 0.32
C GLY A 121 -6.74 7.57 -0.30
N LEU A 122 -6.67 6.78 -1.37
CA LEU A 122 -7.82 6.22 -2.08
C LEU A 122 -8.23 4.87 -1.48
N ASP A 123 -8.63 4.90 -0.21
CA ASP A 123 -9.04 3.73 0.56
C ASP A 123 -10.57 3.53 0.44
N GLY A 124 -11.02 2.68 -0.48
CA GLY A 124 -12.45 2.43 -0.67
C GLY A 124 -12.79 1.50 -1.85
N GLU A 125 -13.97 0.87 -1.80
CA GLU A 125 -14.42 -0.22 -2.67
C GLU A 125 -14.22 0.09 -4.17
N SER A 126 -13.09 -0.35 -4.71
CA SER A 126 -12.94 -0.42 -6.14
C SER A 126 -13.85 -1.53 -6.66
N LYS A 127 -14.54 -1.27 -7.78
CA LYS A 127 -15.23 -2.33 -8.52
C LYS A 127 -14.19 -3.40 -8.88
N TYR A 128 -14.19 -4.52 -8.16
CA TYR A 128 -13.19 -5.60 -8.23
C TYR A 128 -12.82 -5.96 -9.69
N VAL A 129 -13.83 -6.03 -10.56
CA VAL A 129 -13.66 -6.35 -12.00
C VAL A 129 -12.84 -5.29 -12.75
N LYS A 130 -13.07 -3.99 -12.48
CA LYS A 130 -12.37 -2.88 -13.14
C LYS A 130 -10.88 -2.85 -12.74
N GLN A 131 -10.59 -3.11 -11.47
CA GLN A 131 -9.21 -3.19 -10.97
C GLN A 131 -8.48 -4.40 -11.57
N ARG A 132 -9.17 -5.55 -11.67
CA ARG A 132 -8.61 -6.76 -12.27
C ARG A 132 -8.33 -6.61 -13.77
N LEU A 133 -9.20 -5.96 -14.53
CA LEU A 133 -8.99 -5.74 -15.96
C LEU A 133 -7.88 -4.70 -16.22
N SER A 134 -7.83 -3.64 -15.41
CA SER A 134 -6.77 -2.63 -15.48
C SER A 134 -5.40 -3.23 -15.15
N SER A 135 -5.30 -4.06 -14.10
CA SER A 135 -4.04 -4.74 -13.76
C SER A 135 -3.55 -5.64 -14.88
N LEU A 136 -4.43 -6.39 -15.54
CA LEU A 136 -4.05 -7.21 -16.71
C LEU A 136 -3.51 -6.36 -17.86
N LEU A 137 -4.18 -5.25 -18.19
CA LEU A 137 -3.74 -4.31 -19.22
C LEU A 137 -2.34 -3.75 -18.90
N TYR A 138 -2.14 -3.29 -17.67
CA TYR A 138 -0.83 -2.77 -17.25
C TYR A 138 0.23 -3.86 -17.22
N THR A 139 -0.09 -5.08 -16.83
CA THR A 139 0.85 -6.21 -16.94
C THR A 139 1.35 -6.39 -18.37
N ILE A 140 0.47 -6.37 -19.37
CA ILE A 140 0.87 -6.49 -20.78
C ILE A 140 1.76 -5.30 -21.19
N ILE A 141 1.40 -4.08 -20.80
CA ILE A 141 2.19 -2.87 -21.09
C ILE A 141 3.58 -2.98 -20.46
N PHE A 142 3.69 -3.36 -19.18
CA PHE A 142 4.96 -3.52 -18.48
C PHE A 142 5.82 -4.63 -19.09
N VAL A 143 5.24 -5.78 -19.47
CA VAL A 143 5.98 -6.86 -20.12
C VAL A 143 6.52 -6.40 -21.48
N ALA A 144 5.68 -5.78 -22.32
CA ALA A 144 6.11 -5.24 -23.61
C ALA A 144 7.20 -4.17 -23.44
N PHE A 145 7.06 -3.31 -22.43
CA PHE A 145 8.02 -2.28 -22.09
C PHE A 145 9.36 -2.87 -21.62
N ILE A 146 9.35 -3.90 -20.78
CA ILE A 146 10.57 -4.60 -20.33
C ILE A 146 11.29 -5.23 -21.53
N VAL A 147 10.57 -5.93 -22.41
CA VAL A 147 11.15 -6.50 -23.63
C VAL A 147 11.75 -5.41 -24.51
N PHE A 148 11.04 -4.28 -24.68
CA PHE A 148 11.54 -3.13 -25.44
C PHE A 148 12.84 -2.57 -24.83
N ILE A 149 12.91 -2.37 -23.50
CA ILE A 149 14.13 -1.90 -22.83
C ILE A 149 15.27 -2.88 -23.07
N LEU A 150 15.04 -4.19 -22.88
CA LEU A 150 16.06 -5.21 -23.04
C LEU A 150 16.62 -5.22 -24.46
N VAL A 151 15.74 -5.25 -25.47
CA VAL A 151 16.15 -5.21 -26.88
C VAL A 151 16.88 -3.90 -27.20
N SER A 152 16.36 -2.77 -26.74
CA SER A 152 16.97 -1.46 -26.98
C SER A 152 18.33 -1.32 -26.31
N GLN A 153 18.53 -1.85 -25.11
CA GLN A 153 19.81 -1.75 -24.40
C GLN A 153 20.85 -2.74 -24.93
N ILE A 154 20.43 -3.98 -25.23
CA ILE A 154 21.34 -5.02 -25.74
C ILE A 154 21.75 -4.73 -27.18
N TYR A 155 20.78 -4.44 -28.05
CA TYR A 155 21.03 -4.26 -29.48
C TYR A 155 21.19 -2.81 -29.89
N GLY A 156 20.82 -1.82 -29.08
CA GLY A 156 20.93 -0.40 -29.45
C GLY A 156 22.34 -0.01 -29.94
N PRO A 157 23.40 -0.28 -29.17
CA PRO A 157 24.77 -0.01 -29.61
C PRO A 157 25.16 -0.77 -30.89
N SER A 158 24.77 -2.04 -31.01
CA SER A 158 25.06 -2.90 -32.17
C SER A 158 24.32 -2.47 -33.43
N ILE A 159 23.07 -2.04 -33.30
CA ILE A 159 22.27 -1.44 -34.37
C ILE A 159 22.96 -0.16 -34.84
N LEU A 160 23.45 0.66 -33.92
CA LEU A 160 24.09 1.94 -34.21
C LEU A 160 25.49 1.81 -34.85
N THR A 161 26.20 0.70 -34.61
CA THR A 161 27.46 0.38 -35.30
C THR A 161 27.23 -0.32 -36.64
N PHE A 162 26.17 -1.13 -36.77
CA PHE A 162 25.72 -1.70 -38.04
C PHE A 162 25.21 -0.61 -38.99
N ILE A 163 24.55 0.42 -38.45
CA ILE A 163 24.22 1.70 -39.09
C ILE A 163 25.52 2.54 -39.24
N ASN A 164 26.54 1.99 -39.90
CA ASN A 164 27.71 2.76 -40.32
C ASN A 164 27.40 3.40 -41.68
N ASP A 165 27.88 4.63 -41.89
CA ASP A 165 27.59 5.43 -43.09
C ASP A 165 27.85 4.66 -44.38
N GLN A 166 28.86 3.77 -44.42
CA GLN A 166 29.21 2.97 -45.60
C GLN A 166 28.21 1.87 -45.96
N VAL A 167 27.54 1.25 -44.99
CA VAL A 167 26.57 0.16 -45.26
C VAL A 167 25.24 0.75 -45.70
N LEU A 168 24.80 1.81 -45.04
CA LEU A 168 23.50 2.42 -45.30
C LEU A 168 23.47 3.29 -46.55
N THR A 169 24.56 3.98 -46.90
CA THR A 169 24.66 4.67 -48.19
C THR A 169 24.64 3.67 -49.35
N ARG A 170 25.38 2.55 -49.24
CA ARG A 170 25.35 1.47 -50.26
C ARG A 170 23.96 0.85 -50.45
N ILE A 171 23.17 0.71 -49.38
CA ILE A 171 21.79 0.21 -49.46
C ILE A 171 20.85 1.29 -50.01
N SER A 172 20.94 2.53 -49.52
CA SER A 172 20.14 3.69 -49.96
C SER A 172 20.35 3.98 -51.46
N ASP A 173 21.59 3.98 -51.93
CA ASP A 173 21.96 4.20 -53.33
C ASP A 173 21.43 3.10 -54.26
N ARG A 174 21.51 1.83 -53.84
CA ARG A 174 21.06 0.69 -54.66
C ARG A 174 19.56 0.46 -54.64
N ALA A 175 18.88 0.68 -53.52
CA ALA A 175 17.48 0.34 -53.35
C ALA A 175 16.53 1.54 -53.54
N PHE A 176 16.98 2.76 -53.24
CA PHE A 176 16.11 3.94 -53.18
C PHE A 176 16.71 5.21 -53.80
N GLY A 177 17.84 5.10 -54.52
CA GLY A 177 18.46 6.22 -55.24
C GLY A 177 18.83 7.42 -54.35
N GLY A 178 19.27 7.18 -53.11
CA GLY A 178 19.74 8.23 -52.20
C GLY A 178 18.64 9.02 -51.47
N VAL A 179 17.36 8.70 -51.68
CA VAL A 179 16.21 9.39 -51.03
C VAL A 179 16.30 9.35 -49.49
N PHE A 180 16.92 8.31 -48.92
CA PHE A 180 17.06 8.13 -47.47
C PHE A 180 18.38 8.65 -46.90
N ASP A 181 19.32 9.16 -47.70
CA ASP A 181 20.66 9.55 -47.23
C ASP A 181 20.61 10.58 -46.10
N LYS A 182 19.65 11.49 -46.16
CA LYS A 182 19.42 12.49 -45.12
C LYS A 182 18.94 11.85 -43.80
N VAL A 183 18.05 10.85 -43.88
CA VAL A 183 17.57 10.09 -42.72
C VAL A 183 18.71 9.25 -42.13
N ILE A 184 19.48 8.57 -42.97
CA ILE A 184 20.65 7.78 -42.58
C ILE A 184 21.69 8.63 -41.85
N LYS A 185 22.03 9.81 -42.39
CA LYS A 185 22.97 10.74 -41.77
C LYS A 185 22.46 11.25 -40.42
N THR A 186 21.15 11.47 -40.29
CA THR A 186 20.52 11.81 -39.01
C THR A 186 20.61 10.66 -38.00
N LEU A 187 20.36 9.42 -38.42
CA LEU A 187 20.47 8.21 -37.58
C LEU A 187 21.93 7.90 -37.17
N SER A 188 22.90 8.26 -37.98
CA SER A 188 24.33 8.09 -37.66
C SER A 188 24.88 9.20 -36.76
N SER A 189 24.15 10.32 -36.65
CA SER A 189 24.61 11.52 -35.94
C SER A 189 24.90 11.28 -34.45
N PRO A 190 25.91 11.94 -33.85
CA PRO A 190 26.20 11.84 -32.42
C PRO A 190 24.99 12.13 -31.51
N LEU A 191 24.10 13.03 -31.94
CA LEU A 191 22.87 13.34 -31.22
C LEU A 191 21.91 12.15 -31.17
N PHE A 192 21.75 11.42 -32.28
CA PHE A 192 20.93 10.22 -32.32
C PHE A 192 21.52 9.10 -31.43
N ARG A 193 22.85 8.99 -31.36
CA ARG A 193 23.53 8.06 -30.44
C ARG A 193 23.16 8.35 -28.99
N ILE A 194 23.22 9.61 -28.59
CA ILE A 194 22.84 10.05 -27.24
C ILE A 194 21.35 9.77 -26.98
N ILE A 195 20.48 10.02 -27.96
CA ILE A 195 19.05 9.72 -27.86
C ILE A 195 18.80 8.22 -27.71
N LEU A 196 19.52 7.36 -28.41
CA LEU A 196 19.36 5.91 -28.29
C LEU A 196 19.84 5.38 -26.94
N THR A 197 20.87 6.00 -26.36
CA THR A 197 21.41 5.63 -25.04
C THR A 197 20.58 6.17 -23.87
N LEU A 198 20.14 7.44 -23.93
CA LEU A 198 19.36 8.09 -22.86
C LEU A 198 17.84 7.95 -23.06
N GLY A 199 17.40 7.64 -24.27
CA GLY A 199 16.00 7.46 -24.65
C GLY A 199 15.27 6.43 -23.79
N PRO A 200 15.85 5.26 -23.49
CA PRO A 200 15.23 4.29 -22.58
C PRO A 200 14.93 4.87 -21.19
N ILE A 201 15.81 5.72 -20.64
CA ILE A 201 15.62 6.38 -19.33
C ILE A 201 14.42 7.35 -19.40
N PHE A 202 14.35 8.13 -20.48
CA PHE A 202 13.23 9.04 -20.70
C PHE A 202 11.90 8.29 -20.88
N ILE A 203 11.90 7.24 -21.71
CA ILE A 203 10.71 6.40 -21.95
C ILE A 203 10.27 5.74 -20.63
N MET A 204 11.21 5.22 -19.83
CA MET A 204 10.92 4.64 -18.51
C MET A 204 10.24 5.64 -17.57
N SER A 205 10.77 6.87 -17.53
CA SER A 205 10.17 7.94 -16.74
C SER A 205 8.75 8.26 -17.19
N VAL A 206 8.51 8.30 -18.52
CA VAL A 206 7.17 8.54 -19.09
C VAL A 206 6.22 7.39 -18.83
N VAL A 207 6.67 6.13 -18.96
CA VAL A 207 5.84 4.94 -18.72
C VAL A 207 5.41 4.88 -17.25
N PHE A 208 6.33 5.13 -16.32
CA PHE A 208 5.97 5.23 -14.90
C PHE A 208 5.06 6.42 -14.61
N ALA A 209 5.29 7.58 -15.23
CA ALA A 209 4.42 8.74 -15.07
C ALA A 209 2.99 8.50 -15.56
N ILE A 210 2.84 7.78 -16.68
CA ILE A 210 1.55 7.32 -17.21
C ILE A 210 0.92 6.36 -16.20
N PHE A 211 1.70 5.39 -15.70
CA PHE A 211 1.21 4.43 -14.73
C PHE A 211 0.73 5.12 -13.44
N TYR A 212 1.53 5.96 -12.78
CA TYR A 212 1.12 6.70 -11.58
C TYR A 212 -0.13 7.56 -11.79
N LYS A 213 -0.32 8.12 -12.99
CA LYS A 213 -1.49 8.93 -13.31
C LYS A 213 -2.77 8.10 -13.54
N PHE A 214 -2.66 6.96 -14.22
CA PHE A 214 -3.81 6.22 -14.72
C PHE A 214 -4.07 4.88 -14.03
N ALA A 215 -3.13 4.37 -13.24
CA ALA A 215 -3.31 3.21 -12.38
C ALA A 215 -4.38 3.42 -11.30
N PRO A 216 -4.52 4.61 -10.68
CA PRO A 216 -5.53 4.80 -9.65
C PRO A 216 -6.97 4.59 -10.15
N ASN A 217 -7.80 4.01 -9.29
CA ASN A 217 -9.14 3.54 -9.67
C ASN A 217 -10.17 4.66 -9.86
N ASN A 218 -9.96 5.84 -9.26
CA ASN A 218 -10.83 6.99 -9.40
C ASN A 218 -10.39 7.94 -10.51
N LYS A 219 -11.33 8.43 -11.33
CA LYS A 219 -11.03 9.38 -12.42
C LYS A 219 -10.89 10.81 -11.90
N GLU A 220 -11.52 11.12 -10.77
CA GLU A 220 -11.63 12.49 -10.23
C GLU A 220 -10.36 12.93 -9.48
N ASP A 221 -9.62 11.99 -8.88
CA ASP A 221 -8.41 12.31 -8.08
C ASP A 221 -7.09 12.17 -8.84
N ARG A 222 -7.14 12.08 -10.17
CA ARG A 222 -5.96 11.85 -11.02
C ARG A 222 -4.93 12.96 -10.84
N VAL A 223 -3.72 12.54 -10.49
CA VAL A 223 -2.55 13.40 -10.38
C VAL A 223 -2.31 14.17 -11.70
N PRO A 224 -1.98 15.47 -11.66
CA PRO A 224 -1.50 16.18 -12.83
C PRO A 224 -0.31 15.46 -13.46
N PHE A 225 -0.25 15.43 -14.80
CA PHE A 225 0.82 14.70 -15.51
C PHE A 225 2.22 15.25 -15.17
N LYS A 226 2.33 16.53 -14.83
CA LYS A 226 3.58 17.15 -14.41
C LYS A 226 4.11 16.53 -13.12
N ASP A 227 3.23 16.25 -12.16
CA ASP A 227 3.61 15.71 -10.85
C ASP A 227 3.89 14.22 -10.97
N SER A 228 3.08 13.50 -11.75
CA SER A 228 3.36 12.09 -12.06
C SER A 228 4.68 11.90 -12.82
N LEU A 229 5.09 12.88 -13.64
CA LEU A 229 6.37 12.89 -14.31
C LEU A 229 7.54 13.02 -13.32
N TRP A 230 7.41 13.83 -12.28
CA TRP A 230 8.44 13.93 -11.24
C TRP A 230 8.63 12.62 -10.49
N GLY A 231 7.54 11.93 -10.13
CA GLY A 231 7.61 10.59 -9.54
C GLY A 231 8.20 9.54 -10.50
N GLY A 232 7.85 9.60 -11.78
CA GLY A 232 8.41 8.72 -12.82
C GLY A 232 9.93 8.92 -13.01
N ILE A 233 10.39 10.17 -13.03
CA ILE A 233 11.82 10.54 -13.09
C ILE A 233 12.53 10.05 -11.83
N PHE A 234 11.97 10.31 -10.64
CA PHE A 234 12.52 9.87 -9.37
C PHE A 234 12.69 8.34 -9.32
N ALA A 235 11.64 7.59 -9.66
CA ALA A 235 11.68 6.14 -9.65
C ALA A 235 12.74 5.60 -10.63
N THR A 236 12.81 6.17 -11.83
CA THR A 236 13.79 5.77 -12.84
C THR A 236 15.22 6.02 -12.37
N ILE A 237 15.54 7.25 -11.94
CA ILE A 237 16.89 7.60 -11.46
C ILE A 237 17.27 6.71 -10.26
N THR A 238 16.36 6.52 -9.33
CA THR A 238 16.61 5.71 -8.13
C THR A 238 16.81 4.24 -8.47
N ILE A 239 16.09 3.67 -9.44
CA ILE A 239 16.32 2.30 -9.93
C ILE A 239 17.70 2.16 -10.55
N TYR A 240 18.16 3.14 -11.35
CA TYR A 240 19.51 3.12 -11.93
C TYR A 240 20.60 3.19 -10.85
N ILE A 241 20.45 4.08 -9.86
CA ILE A 241 21.36 4.19 -8.71
C ILE A 241 21.36 2.87 -7.92
N ALA A 242 20.19 2.33 -7.61
CA ALA A 242 20.06 1.06 -6.90
C ALA A 242 20.69 -0.09 -7.68
N THR A 243 20.53 -0.13 -9.00
CA THR A 243 21.14 -1.15 -9.87
C THR A 243 22.66 -1.03 -9.87
N PHE A 244 23.21 0.19 -9.88
CA PHE A 244 24.65 0.42 -9.75
C PHE A 244 25.19 -0.06 -8.40
N ILE A 245 24.55 0.33 -7.30
CA ILE A 245 24.91 -0.10 -5.94
C ILE A 245 24.82 -1.62 -5.81
N TYR A 246 23.74 -2.20 -6.32
CA TYR A 246 23.50 -3.63 -6.30
C TYR A 246 24.52 -4.41 -7.14
N SER A 247 24.92 -3.90 -8.31
CA SER A 247 25.99 -4.48 -9.13
C SER A 247 27.34 -4.44 -8.41
N PHE A 248 27.65 -3.32 -7.74
CA PHE A 248 28.84 -3.24 -6.89
C PHE A 248 28.79 -4.27 -5.76
N PHE A 249 27.65 -4.42 -5.09
CA PHE A 249 27.47 -5.43 -4.05
C PHE A 249 27.69 -6.84 -4.60
N LEU A 250 27.01 -7.23 -5.68
CA LEU A 250 27.14 -8.56 -6.28
C LEU A 250 28.55 -8.85 -6.78
N ASN A 251 29.25 -7.90 -7.39
CA ASN A 251 30.61 -8.14 -7.88
C ASN A 251 31.61 -8.42 -6.75
N ASN A 252 31.38 -7.86 -5.56
CA ASN A 252 32.19 -8.12 -4.38
C ASN A 252 31.75 -9.41 -3.64
N PHE A 253 30.44 -9.66 -3.55
CA PHE A 253 29.88 -10.83 -2.86
C PHE A 253 29.95 -12.13 -3.69
N SER A 254 29.91 -12.05 -5.03
CA SER A 254 29.92 -13.20 -5.94
C SER A 254 31.19 -14.04 -5.83
N ARG A 255 32.31 -13.46 -5.38
CA ARG A 255 33.51 -14.25 -5.07
C ARG A 255 33.31 -15.23 -3.90
N GLN A 256 32.29 -15.02 -3.05
CA GLN A 256 31.94 -15.91 -1.93
C GLN A 256 30.71 -16.80 -2.23
N SER A 257 30.02 -16.62 -3.36
CA SER A 257 28.75 -17.32 -3.66
C SER A 257 28.91 -18.77 -4.15
N VAL A 258 30.14 -19.29 -4.22
CA VAL A 258 30.44 -20.65 -4.72
C VAL A 258 29.74 -21.73 -3.87
N VAL A 259 29.45 -21.46 -2.59
CA VAL A 259 28.84 -22.43 -1.67
C VAL A 259 27.33 -22.60 -1.91
N TYR A 260 26.64 -21.55 -2.37
CA TYR A 260 25.17 -21.52 -2.40
C TYR A 260 24.56 -21.71 -3.81
N GLY A 261 25.39 -21.79 -4.86
CA GLY A 261 24.98 -22.18 -6.22
C GLY A 261 23.76 -21.40 -6.77
N ALA A 262 22.80 -22.12 -7.34
CA ALA A 262 21.59 -21.55 -7.93
C ALA A 262 20.67 -20.83 -6.90
N LEU A 263 20.68 -21.25 -5.64
CA LEU A 263 19.86 -20.64 -4.58
C LEU A 263 20.28 -19.20 -4.31
N ALA A 264 21.59 -18.92 -4.35
CA ALA A 264 22.10 -17.55 -4.23
C ALA A 264 21.63 -16.65 -5.37
N GLY A 265 21.51 -17.19 -6.59
CA GLY A 265 21.00 -16.45 -7.75
C GLY A 265 19.53 -16.04 -7.59
N ILE A 266 18.68 -16.97 -7.11
CA ILE A 266 17.25 -16.69 -6.86
C ILE A 266 17.09 -15.65 -5.75
N LEU A 267 17.84 -15.80 -4.65
CA LEU A 267 17.80 -14.85 -3.54
C LEU A 267 18.30 -13.46 -3.96
N ALA A 268 19.38 -13.42 -4.75
CA ALA A 268 19.90 -12.19 -5.32
C ALA A 268 18.82 -11.50 -6.17
N LEU A 269 18.19 -12.21 -7.10
CA LEU A 269 17.11 -11.67 -7.92
C LEU A 269 15.94 -11.18 -7.08
N PHE A 270 15.54 -11.93 -6.04
CA PHE A 270 14.47 -11.50 -5.13
C PHE A 270 14.80 -10.18 -4.42
N ILE A 271 16.03 -10.03 -3.89
CA ILE A 271 16.48 -8.79 -3.26
C ILE A 271 16.44 -7.63 -4.26
N TRP A 272 16.90 -7.84 -5.49
CA TRP A 272 16.86 -6.81 -6.52
C TRP A 272 15.43 -6.41 -6.89
N LEU A 273 14.53 -7.38 -7.09
CA LEU A 273 13.12 -7.13 -7.32
C LEU A 273 12.48 -6.39 -6.14
N ASN A 274 12.89 -6.69 -4.91
CA ASN A 274 12.43 -5.99 -3.71
C ASN A 274 12.85 -4.53 -3.65
N LEU A 275 14.10 -4.24 -4.03
CA LEU A 275 14.56 -2.86 -4.17
C LEU A 275 13.75 -2.11 -5.22
N VAL A 276 13.55 -2.70 -6.41
CA VAL A 276 12.76 -2.08 -7.48
C VAL A 276 11.31 -1.85 -7.04
N SER A 277 10.67 -2.85 -6.44
CA SER A 277 9.30 -2.75 -5.89
C SER A 277 9.16 -1.61 -4.89
N THR A 278 10.10 -1.52 -3.95
CA THR A 278 10.14 -0.45 -2.94
C THR A 278 10.25 0.93 -3.60
N ILE A 279 11.12 1.06 -4.60
CA ILE A 279 11.32 2.34 -5.31
C ILE A 279 10.07 2.76 -6.09
N LEU A 280 9.35 1.81 -6.70
CA LEU A 280 8.10 2.10 -7.41
C LEU A 280 7.01 2.60 -6.45
N ILE A 281 6.87 1.97 -5.27
CA ILE A 281 5.90 2.44 -4.27
C ILE A 281 6.31 3.80 -3.72
N LEU A 282 7.60 3.99 -3.40
CA LEU A 282 8.15 5.28 -2.96
C LEU A 282 7.96 6.40 -4.00
N GLY A 283 7.97 6.05 -5.29
CA GLY A 283 7.69 7.02 -6.35
C GLY A 283 6.26 7.57 -6.29
N ALA A 284 5.29 6.74 -5.90
CA ALA A 284 3.91 7.18 -5.68
C ALA A 284 3.77 7.99 -4.37
N GLU A 285 4.39 7.55 -3.28
CA GLU A 285 4.42 8.30 -2.02
C GLU A 285 5.08 9.66 -2.18
N LEU A 286 6.15 9.76 -2.99
CA LEU A 286 6.79 11.04 -3.27
C LEU A 286 5.87 11.97 -4.06
N ILE A 287 5.11 11.44 -5.03
CA ILE A 287 4.13 12.23 -5.77
C ILE A 287 3.11 12.82 -4.79
N ASP A 288 2.61 11.99 -3.88
CA ASP A 288 1.63 12.42 -2.88
C ASP A 288 2.22 13.43 -1.91
N ALA A 289 3.37 13.14 -1.29
CA ALA A 289 4.07 14.03 -0.36
C ALA A 289 4.51 15.37 -0.99
N VAL A 290 4.65 15.44 -2.33
CA VAL A 290 4.94 16.68 -3.08
C VAL A 290 3.66 17.39 -3.52
N ARG A 291 2.59 16.65 -3.81
CA ARG A 291 1.26 17.15 -4.20
C ARG A 291 0.49 17.67 -2.99
N GLU A 292 0.73 17.09 -1.83
CA GLU A 292 0.26 17.52 -0.53
C GLU A 292 0.92 18.86 -0.11
N ASN A 293 0.21 19.91 0.26
CA ASN A 293 -1.21 20.07 0.58
C ASN A 293 -1.85 19.06 1.53
N TYR A 294 -1.02 18.28 2.24
CA TYR A 294 -1.17 18.24 3.68
C TYR A 294 -0.79 19.66 4.11
N LYS A 295 -1.81 20.52 4.15
CA LYS A 295 -2.00 21.28 5.36
C LYS A 295 -1.74 20.24 6.47
N ILE A 296 -0.68 20.41 7.26
CA ILE A 296 -0.96 20.21 8.68
C ILE A 296 -2.22 21.04 8.84
N LYS A 297 -3.32 20.44 9.29
CA LYS A 297 -4.60 21.10 9.63
C LYS A 297 -4.38 22.19 10.69
N SER A 298 -3.46 23.12 10.45
CA SER A 298 -2.90 24.10 11.33
C SER A 298 -2.91 25.41 10.56
N ASP A 299 -4.01 26.12 10.79
CA ASP A 299 -4.10 27.57 10.96
C ASP A 299 -5.34 28.06 10.23
N GLU A 300 -5.51 27.80 8.93
CA GLU A 300 -6.72 28.24 8.20
C GLU A 300 -7.96 27.38 8.48
N GLU A 301 -7.84 26.04 8.53
CA GLU A 301 -8.97 25.18 8.89
C GLU A 301 -9.22 25.20 10.40
N ILE A 302 -8.21 25.49 11.24
CA ILE A 302 -8.43 25.80 12.65
C ILE A 302 -9.14 27.15 12.77
N LEU A 303 -8.80 28.16 11.97
CA LEU A 303 -9.48 29.46 11.95
C LEU A 303 -10.89 29.40 11.37
N ASP A 304 -11.13 28.57 10.36
CA ASP A 304 -12.47 28.36 9.77
C ASP A 304 -13.31 27.44 10.66
N PHE A 305 -12.72 26.44 11.32
CA PHE A 305 -13.36 25.64 12.37
C PHE A 305 -13.60 26.47 13.63
N GLU A 306 -12.69 27.36 14.03
CA GLU A 306 -12.89 28.31 15.14
C GLU A 306 -13.94 29.35 14.77
N LYS A 307 -14.02 29.83 13.52
CA LYS A 307 -15.07 30.75 13.05
C LYS A 307 -16.42 30.07 12.91
N GLU A 308 -16.48 28.86 12.36
CA GLU A 308 -17.72 28.08 12.27
C GLU A 308 -18.21 27.67 13.65
N ASN A 309 -17.33 27.18 14.53
CA ASN A 309 -17.70 26.84 15.90
C ASN A 309 -17.96 28.05 16.78
N LYS A 310 -17.36 29.21 16.53
CA LYS A 310 -17.70 30.47 17.19
C LYS A 310 -19.04 31.00 16.69
N SER A 311 -19.38 30.83 15.40
CA SER A 311 -20.71 31.15 14.87
C SER A 311 -21.80 30.21 15.38
N LEU A 312 -21.49 28.93 15.59
CA LEU A 312 -22.35 27.94 16.24
C LEU A 312 -22.48 28.21 17.74
N LYS A 313 -21.40 28.58 18.44
CA LYS A 313 -21.44 29.04 19.84
C LYS A 313 -22.25 30.31 19.99
N GLU A 314 -22.11 31.29 19.09
CA GLU A 314 -22.88 32.55 19.11
C GLU A 314 -24.34 32.34 18.68
N THR A 315 -24.63 31.36 17.80
CA THR A 315 -26.00 30.95 17.45
C THR A 315 -26.68 30.21 18.63
N VAL A 316 -25.92 29.38 19.34
CA VAL A 316 -26.36 28.67 20.55
C VAL A 316 -26.49 29.66 21.73
N GLU A 317 -25.53 30.56 21.96
CA GLU A 317 -25.56 31.57 23.02
C GLU A 317 -26.61 32.66 22.77
N SER A 318 -26.87 33.08 21.52
CA SER A 318 -27.97 34.01 21.19
C SER A 318 -29.35 33.37 21.34
N SER A 319 -29.45 32.04 21.13
CA SER A 319 -30.65 31.28 21.46
C SER A 319 -30.84 31.04 22.97
N LEU A 320 -29.79 31.22 23.78
CA LEU A 320 -29.80 31.09 25.23
C LEU A 320 -29.93 32.44 25.99
N THR A 321 -29.69 33.59 25.34
CA THR A 321 -29.62 34.91 26.03
C THR A 321 -30.79 35.86 25.76
N ASN A 322 -31.78 35.49 24.94
CA ASN A 322 -32.99 36.32 24.74
C ASN A 322 -34.27 35.56 25.11
N PRO A 323 -34.73 35.61 26.38
CA PRO A 323 -36.04 35.11 26.74
C PRO A 323 -37.09 36.17 26.36
N SER A 324 -37.45 36.25 25.08
CA SER A 324 -38.68 36.94 24.70
C SER A 324 -39.86 36.11 25.18
N LYS A 325 -40.55 36.66 26.17
CA LYS A 325 -41.82 36.24 26.77
C LYS A 325 -42.82 35.78 25.71
N ASP A 326 -42.83 34.48 25.42
CA ASP A 326 -43.99 33.71 24.98
C ASP A 326 -43.51 32.29 24.74
N ASN A 327 -43.53 31.48 25.80
CA ASN A 327 -43.77 30.04 25.77
C ASN A 327 -43.52 29.46 27.16
N GLN A 328 -44.50 29.64 28.04
CA GLN A 328 -44.55 29.04 29.37
C GLN A 328 -44.81 27.52 29.37
N ASN A 329 -44.54 26.79 28.29
CA ASN A 329 -44.76 25.34 28.23
C ASN A 329 -43.83 24.65 27.20
N LYS A 330 -42.57 24.41 27.55
CA LYS A 330 -41.77 23.31 26.97
C LYS A 330 -40.79 22.80 28.03
N LYS A 331 -41.07 21.61 28.55
CA LYS A 331 -40.14 20.80 29.34
C LYS A 331 -38.87 20.56 28.53
N GLU A 332 -37.72 20.58 29.19
CA GLU A 332 -36.44 20.11 28.65
C GLU A 332 -36.60 18.68 28.12
N GLU A 333 -36.56 18.49 26.81
CA GLU A 333 -36.56 17.16 26.18
C GLU A 333 -35.12 16.62 26.17
N LYS A 334 -34.80 15.75 27.14
CA LYS A 334 -33.58 14.92 27.13
C LYS A 334 -33.61 14.02 25.88
N MET A 335 -32.50 13.95 25.14
CA MET A 335 -32.40 13.13 23.92
C MET A 335 -32.28 11.63 24.24
N ASP A 336 -33.14 10.82 23.63
CA ASP A 336 -33.13 9.35 23.75
C ASP A 336 -31.81 8.72 23.25
N LYS A 337 -31.35 7.64 23.90
CA LYS A 337 -30.13 6.89 23.57
C LYS A 337 -30.07 6.45 22.11
N ARG A 338 -31.23 6.12 21.50
CA ARG A 338 -31.28 5.73 20.09
C ARG A 338 -30.85 6.89 19.18
N SER A 339 -31.28 8.10 19.51
CA SER A 339 -30.90 9.32 18.79
C SER A 339 -29.42 9.64 18.97
N LEU A 340 -28.89 9.48 20.18
CA LEU A 340 -27.45 9.66 20.46
C LEU A 340 -26.59 8.64 19.69
N ARG A 341 -26.98 7.36 19.65
CA ARG A 341 -26.27 6.33 18.86
C ARG A 341 -26.26 6.64 17.36
N LYS A 342 -27.31 7.25 16.84
CA LYS A 342 -27.38 7.65 15.43
C LYS A 342 -26.46 8.84 15.18
N MET A 343 -26.56 9.86 16.03
CA MET A 343 -25.72 11.06 15.96
C MET A 343 -24.23 10.72 15.99
N PHE A 344 -23.78 9.90 16.95
CA PHE A 344 -22.37 9.53 17.05
C PHE A 344 -21.88 8.68 15.89
N ARG A 345 -22.72 7.77 15.36
CA ARG A 345 -22.37 7.05 14.12
C ARG A 345 -22.21 8.00 12.94
N ASP A 346 -23.10 8.97 12.79
CA ASP A 346 -23.04 9.94 11.70
C ASP A 346 -21.81 10.88 11.83
N ILE A 347 -21.45 11.26 13.06
CA ILE A 347 -20.22 12.04 13.33
C ILE A 347 -18.99 11.21 12.99
N ARG A 348 -18.96 9.94 13.42
CA ARG A 348 -17.82 9.05 13.20
C ARG A 348 -17.61 8.70 11.73
N TYR A 349 -18.70 8.49 10.98
CA TYR A 349 -18.64 8.25 9.55
C TYR A 349 -18.11 9.47 8.76
N ARG A 350 -18.33 10.67 9.29
CA ARG A 350 -17.82 11.92 8.71
C ARG A 350 -16.46 12.33 9.24
N MET A 351 -15.93 11.60 10.23
CA MET A 351 -14.63 11.89 10.80
C MET A 351 -13.57 11.65 9.74
N ASP A 352 -12.74 12.66 9.54
CA ASP A 352 -11.64 12.57 8.60
C ASP A 352 -10.66 11.45 9.01
N TYR A 353 -10.18 10.68 8.04
CA TYR A 353 -9.38 9.48 8.25
C TYR A 353 -8.07 9.79 9.01
N ASP A 354 -7.43 10.92 8.69
CA ASP A 354 -6.20 11.34 9.35
C ASP A 354 -6.42 11.74 10.80
N HIS A 355 -7.54 12.42 11.07
CA HIS A 355 -7.93 12.77 12.44
C HIS A 355 -8.17 11.51 13.27
N LYS A 356 -8.91 10.54 12.73
CA LYS A 356 -9.13 9.24 13.39
C LYS A 356 -7.81 8.55 13.71
N ASN A 357 -6.89 8.45 12.76
CA ASN A 357 -5.60 7.81 12.97
C ASN A 357 -4.75 8.51 14.05
N MET A 358 -4.78 9.84 14.10
CA MET A 358 -4.08 10.61 15.14
C MET A 358 -4.67 10.34 16.52
N VAL A 359 -6.01 10.31 16.63
CA VAL A 359 -6.72 9.98 17.87
C VAL A 359 -6.37 8.56 18.33
N ASP A 360 -6.49 7.58 17.43
CA ASP A 360 -6.24 6.16 17.73
C ASP A 360 -4.78 5.95 18.18
N TYR A 361 -3.82 6.57 17.49
CA TYR A 361 -2.40 6.50 17.86
C TYR A 361 -2.11 7.15 19.23
N SER A 362 -2.83 8.23 19.56
CA SER A 362 -2.70 8.91 20.85
C SER A 362 -3.25 8.06 21.99
N ILE A 363 -4.42 7.44 21.80
CA ILE A 363 -5.01 6.50 22.76
C ILE A 363 -4.09 5.29 22.95
N TYR A 364 -3.62 4.68 21.85
CA TYR A 364 -2.63 3.59 21.85
C TYR A 364 -1.41 3.94 22.70
N THR A 365 -0.79 5.09 22.44
CA THR A 365 0.45 5.50 23.11
C THR A 365 0.21 5.75 24.59
N LYS A 366 -0.90 6.38 24.97
CA LYS A 366 -1.24 6.60 26.37
C LYS A 366 -1.52 5.31 27.11
N PHE A 367 -2.29 4.43 26.50
CA PHE A 367 -2.63 3.15 27.09
C PHE A 367 -1.37 2.32 27.37
N LEU A 368 -0.44 2.19 26.40
CA LEU A 368 0.79 1.44 26.60
C LEU A 368 1.73 2.03 27.66
N ASN A 369 1.65 3.34 27.92
CA ASN A 369 2.44 4.02 28.94
C ASN A 369 1.71 4.13 30.30
N SER A 370 0.51 3.58 30.42
CA SER A 370 -0.30 3.65 31.64
C SER A 370 0.00 2.48 32.59
N GLU A 371 -0.19 2.70 33.90
CA GLU A 371 -0.11 1.64 34.91
C GLU A 371 -1.12 0.51 34.63
N LEU A 372 -2.30 0.86 34.10
CA LEU A 372 -3.33 -0.10 33.66
C LEU A 372 -2.78 -1.17 32.73
N PHE A 373 -1.92 -0.79 31.78
CA PHE A 373 -1.30 -1.74 30.86
C PHE A 373 -0.17 -2.52 31.54
N TYR A 374 0.70 -1.87 32.31
CA TYR A 374 1.86 -2.55 32.90
C TYR A 374 1.46 -3.59 33.96
N GLU A 375 0.46 -3.30 34.78
CA GLU A 375 0.01 -4.17 35.87
C GLU A 375 -0.83 -5.37 35.39
N ALA A 376 -1.59 -5.20 34.31
CA ALA A 376 -2.45 -6.26 33.78
C ALA A 376 -1.62 -7.42 33.18
N LYS A 377 -1.88 -8.65 33.64
CA LYS A 377 -1.31 -9.86 33.04
C LYS A 377 -2.25 -10.45 32.00
N SER A 378 -3.55 -10.39 32.26
CA SER A 378 -4.61 -10.81 31.35
C SER A 378 -5.42 -9.61 30.86
N ILE A 379 -5.52 -9.45 29.55
CA ILE A 379 -6.24 -8.34 28.90
C ILE A 379 -7.32 -8.90 27.98
N PHE A 380 -8.57 -8.58 28.28
CA PHE A 380 -9.69 -8.77 27.37
C PHE A 380 -9.91 -7.50 26.54
N ILE A 381 -9.82 -7.59 25.22
CA ILE A 381 -9.91 -6.45 24.31
C ILE A 381 -10.78 -6.79 23.09
N TYR A 382 -11.60 -5.82 22.66
CA TYR A 382 -12.36 -5.95 21.43
C TYR A 382 -11.43 -5.90 20.21
N VAL A 383 -11.76 -6.62 19.14
CA VAL A 383 -11.07 -6.49 17.86
C VAL A 383 -11.81 -5.43 17.04
N SER A 384 -11.17 -4.27 16.87
CA SER A 384 -11.81 -3.09 16.29
C SER A 384 -12.34 -3.32 14.89
N VAL A 385 -13.58 -2.90 14.66
CA VAL A 385 -14.17 -2.75 13.31
C VAL A 385 -14.06 -1.30 12.83
N ALA A 386 -14.40 -1.03 11.56
CA ALA A 386 -14.10 0.23 10.86
C ALA A 386 -14.45 1.52 11.64
N ASP A 387 -15.52 1.49 12.45
CA ASP A 387 -16.04 2.66 13.16
C ASP A 387 -15.56 2.76 14.63
N GLU A 388 -14.56 1.97 15.04
CA GLU A 388 -14.04 1.94 16.42
C GLU A 388 -12.62 2.51 16.51
N VAL A 389 -12.14 2.73 17.75
CA VAL A 389 -10.71 3.02 17.98
C VAL A 389 -9.93 1.76 17.61
N ASP A 390 -8.90 1.90 16.78
CA ASP A 390 -8.11 0.74 16.33
C ASP A 390 -7.38 0.06 17.51
N THR A 391 -7.65 -1.23 17.70
CA THR A 391 -7.06 -2.05 18.76
C THR A 391 -6.05 -3.08 18.25
N TYR A 392 -5.84 -3.23 16.94
CA TYR A 392 -4.95 -4.27 16.39
C TYR A 392 -3.51 -4.11 16.87
N GLU A 393 -2.96 -2.90 16.85
CA GLU A 393 -1.60 -2.64 17.33
C GLU A 393 -1.48 -2.80 18.86
N ILE A 394 -2.57 -2.56 19.62
CA ILE A 394 -2.59 -2.81 21.07
C ILE A 394 -2.53 -4.31 21.35
N ILE A 395 -3.35 -5.11 20.65
CA ILE A 395 -3.35 -6.58 20.75
C ILE A 395 -1.96 -7.13 20.47
N LYS A 396 -1.36 -6.70 19.36
CA LYS A 396 -0.02 -7.12 18.95
C LYS A 396 1.02 -6.81 20.01
N LYS A 397 1.02 -5.60 20.57
CA LYS A 397 1.96 -5.20 21.62
C LYS A 397 1.72 -5.95 22.93
N ALA A 398 0.48 -6.19 23.31
CA ALA A 398 0.17 -6.98 24.50
C ALA A 398 0.76 -8.40 24.39
N LEU A 399 0.60 -9.05 23.23
CA LEU A 399 1.20 -10.37 22.94
C LEU A 399 2.74 -10.31 22.95
N GLU A 400 3.37 -9.30 22.34
CA GLU A 400 4.83 -9.11 22.34
C GLU A 400 5.40 -8.92 23.75
N PHE A 401 4.65 -8.28 24.65
CA PHE A 401 5.01 -8.12 26.07
C PHE A 401 4.71 -9.37 26.92
N GLY A 402 4.26 -10.46 26.30
CA GLY A 402 3.97 -11.72 26.97
C GLY A 402 2.71 -11.71 27.84
N LYS A 403 1.78 -10.79 27.58
CA LYS A 403 0.49 -10.74 28.26
C LYS A 403 -0.46 -11.79 27.68
N GLU A 404 -1.38 -12.28 28.50
CA GLU A 404 -2.45 -13.17 28.04
C GLU A 404 -3.56 -12.31 27.42
N VAL A 405 -3.76 -12.44 26.11
CA VAL A 405 -4.73 -11.60 25.37
C VAL A 405 -5.96 -12.42 25.03
N TYR A 406 -7.12 -11.84 25.31
CA TYR A 406 -8.43 -12.41 25.06
C TYR A 406 -9.26 -11.48 24.18
N VAL A 407 -10.08 -12.06 23.32
CA VAL A 407 -10.96 -11.37 22.35
C VAL A 407 -12.40 -11.86 22.51
N PRO A 408 -13.40 -11.11 22.03
CA PRO A 408 -14.80 -11.44 22.32
C PRO A 408 -15.23 -12.68 21.54
N TYR A 409 -15.75 -13.68 22.27
CA TYR A 409 -16.40 -14.86 21.71
C TYR A 409 -17.87 -14.87 22.12
N ILE A 410 -18.76 -14.78 21.14
CA ILE A 410 -20.21 -14.82 21.38
C ILE A 410 -20.64 -16.29 21.34
N ASN A 411 -20.93 -16.85 22.51
CA ASN A 411 -21.32 -18.24 22.66
C ASN A 411 -22.84 -18.46 22.53
N ASP A 412 -23.65 -17.44 22.84
CA ASP A 412 -25.11 -17.49 22.72
C ASP A 412 -25.65 -16.11 22.34
N PRO A 413 -25.91 -15.87 21.03
CA PRO A 413 -26.46 -14.61 20.55
C PRO A 413 -27.86 -14.30 21.07
N GLU A 414 -28.72 -15.31 21.28
CA GLU A 414 -30.12 -15.12 21.69
C GLU A 414 -30.22 -14.58 23.12
N ASN A 415 -29.33 -15.06 23.99
CA ASN A 415 -29.26 -14.62 25.39
C ASN A 415 -28.22 -13.52 25.64
N PHE A 416 -27.62 -12.98 24.58
CA PHE A 416 -26.58 -11.96 24.62
C PHE A 416 -25.39 -12.35 25.50
N GLN A 417 -24.96 -13.61 25.42
CA GLN A 417 -23.80 -14.10 26.17
C GLN A 417 -22.53 -13.93 25.35
N MET A 418 -21.49 -13.45 26.05
CA MET A 418 -20.16 -13.25 25.52
C MET A 418 -19.16 -13.77 26.55
N GLN A 419 -18.06 -14.33 26.06
CA GLN A 419 -16.95 -14.82 26.86
C GLN A 419 -15.63 -14.26 26.29
N ALA A 420 -14.60 -14.20 27.12
CA ALA A 420 -13.27 -13.76 26.71
C ALA A 420 -12.46 -14.99 26.28
N ALA A 421 -12.17 -15.12 24.97
CA ALA A 421 -11.46 -16.26 24.40
C ALA A 421 -10.02 -15.90 24.03
N LYS A 422 -9.07 -16.76 24.41
CA LYS A 422 -7.64 -16.52 24.30
C LYS A 422 -7.16 -16.56 22.85
N ILE A 423 -6.21 -15.69 22.54
CA ILE A 423 -5.41 -15.76 21.31
C ILE A 423 -3.93 -15.84 21.66
N TYR A 424 -3.17 -16.58 20.86
CA TYR A 424 -1.71 -16.67 20.98
C TYR A 424 -1.01 -15.81 19.91
N SER A 425 -1.72 -15.56 18.82
CA SER A 425 -1.27 -14.71 17.71
C SER A 425 -2.47 -14.04 17.04
N LEU A 426 -2.22 -12.99 16.27
CA LEU A 426 -3.26 -12.38 15.42
C LEU A 426 -3.78 -13.37 14.35
N ASP A 427 -2.99 -14.38 13.98
CA ASP A 427 -3.40 -15.41 13.02
C ASP A 427 -4.46 -16.37 13.59
N ASP A 428 -4.64 -16.37 14.92
CA ASP A 428 -5.70 -17.14 15.59
C ASP A 428 -7.08 -16.48 15.45
N LEU A 429 -7.15 -15.26 14.90
CA LEU A 429 -8.41 -14.60 14.61
C LEU A 429 -9.12 -15.26 13.42
N GLY A 430 -10.41 -15.52 13.60
CA GLY A 430 -11.37 -15.95 12.59
C GLY A 430 -12.58 -15.04 12.57
N ILE A 431 -13.49 -15.28 11.64
CA ILE A 431 -14.77 -14.56 11.55
C ILE A 431 -15.73 -15.20 12.54
N GLY A 432 -16.21 -14.43 13.51
CA GLY A 432 -17.22 -14.84 14.48
C GLY A 432 -18.62 -14.38 14.14
N GLU A 433 -19.53 -14.51 15.11
CA GLU A 433 -20.90 -14.00 15.00
C GLU A 433 -20.93 -12.49 14.74
N PHE A 434 -21.93 -12.05 13.96
CA PHE A 434 -22.06 -10.67 13.49
C PHE A 434 -20.85 -10.11 12.71
N ASN A 435 -20.02 -10.99 12.12
CA ASN A 435 -18.75 -10.65 11.49
C ASN A 435 -17.73 -9.98 12.43
N ILE A 436 -17.86 -10.18 13.74
CA ILE A 436 -16.89 -9.70 14.72
C ILE A 436 -15.71 -10.69 14.75
N PRO A 437 -14.45 -10.24 14.58
CA PRO A 437 -13.32 -11.14 14.69
C PRO A 437 -13.22 -11.78 16.08
N THR A 438 -13.04 -13.10 16.11
CA THR A 438 -12.98 -13.91 17.35
C THR A 438 -11.84 -14.93 17.29
N ALA A 439 -11.47 -15.51 18.42
CA ALA A 439 -10.52 -16.62 18.48
C ALA A 439 -11.08 -17.87 17.77
N LYS A 440 -10.24 -18.57 16.99
CA LYS A 440 -10.55 -19.88 16.38
C LYS A 440 -10.62 -21.00 17.40
N ASN A 441 -9.77 -20.93 18.42
CA ASN A 441 -9.71 -21.90 19.51
C ASN A 441 -10.36 -21.29 20.76
N ILE A 442 -11.23 -22.07 21.40
CA ILE A 442 -12.03 -21.60 22.53
C ILE A 442 -11.34 -22.03 23.82
N GLU A 443 -10.42 -21.19 24.29
CA GLU A 443 -9.88 -21.22 25.65
C GLU A 443 -10.36 -19.97 26.37
N ILE A 444 -11.21 -20.12 27.39
CA ILE A 444 -11.94 -19.01 28.00
C ILE A 444 -11.34 -18.65 29.37
N ILE A 445 -11.41 -17.37 29.71
CA ILE A 445 -11.14 -16.86 31.06
C ILE A 445 -12.39 -16.20 31.66
N GLU A 446 -12.55 -16.35 32.97
CA GLU A 446 -13.43 -15.52 33.80
C GLU A 446 -12.57 -14.53 34.58
N ASN A 447 -13.03 -13.28 34.72
CA ASN A 447 -12.36 -12.23 35.50
C ASN A 447 -10.93 -11.89 35.01
N PRO A 448 -10.76 -11.43 33.76
CA PRO A 448 -9.47 -10.90 33.31
C PRO A 448 -9.09 -9.66 34.14
N ASP A 449 -7.79 -9.38 34.31
CA ASP A 449 -7.33 -8.24 35.11
C ASP A 449 -7.85 -6.91 34.55
N LEU A 450 -7.88 -6.82 33.22
CA LEU A 450 -8.24 -5.62 32.47
C LEU A 450 -9.18 -5.94 31.30
N THR A 451 -10.28 -5.21 31.18
CA THR A 451 -11.22 -5.30 30.07
C THR A 451 -11.33 -3.96 29.34
N ILE A 452 -11.00 -3.96 28.06
CA ILE A 452 -11.12 -2.81 27.16
C ILE A 452 -12.44 -2.89 26.41
N VAL A 453 -13.25 -1.86 26.56
CA VAL A 453 -14.66 -1.83 26.14
C VAL A 453 -14.84 -0.83 24.99
N PRO A 454 -15.49 -1.23 23.89
CA PRO A 454 -15.81 -0.32 22.79
C PRO A 454 -17.03 0.55 23.12
N GLY A 455 -17.15 1.69 22.45
CA GLY A 455 -18.37 2.50 22.49
C GLY A 455 -18.37 3.68 21.51
N LEU A 456 -19.53 4.33 21.44
CA LEU A 456 -19.83 5.44 20.53
C LEU A 456 -19.72 6.81 21.19
N GLY A 457 -19.90 6.89 22.51
CA GLY A 457 -19.80 8.14 23.26
C GLY A 457 -19.79 7.89 24.75
N PHE A 458 -19.40 8.91 25.51
CA PHE A 458 -19.18 8.82 26.94
C PHE A 458 -19.49 10.14 27.65
N ASP A 459 -19.58 10.10 28.98
CA ASP A 459 -19.68 11.28 29.82
C ASP A 459 -18.57 11.32 30.89
N ARG A 460 -18.45 12.46 31.58
CA ARG A 460 -17.48 12.65 32.68
C ARG A 460 -17.76 11.76 33.89
N ASN A 461 -18.96 11.18 33.97
CA ASN A 461 -19.33 10.21 35.00
C ASN A 461 -18.91 8.78 34.63
N LYS A 462 -18.18 8.58 33.53
CA LYS A 462 -17.72 7.28 33.01
C LYS A 462 -18.85 6.34 32.57
N ASN A 463 -20.01 6.90 32.28
CA ASN A 463 -21.05 6.19 31.56
C ASN A 463 -20.69 6.15 30.08
N ARG A 464 -21.23 5.16 29.36
CA ARG A 464 -20.98 5.01 27.92
C ARG A 464 -22.25 4.70 27.14
N ILE A 465 -22.23 5.06 25.86
CA ILE A 465 -23.20 4.63 24.87
C ILE A 465 -22.54 3.58 23.97
N GLY A 466 -22.92 2.32 24.14
CA GLY A 466 -22.53 1.24 23.23
C GLY A 466 -23.40 1.15 21.96
N TYR A 467 -23.08 0.21 21.09
CA TYR A 467 -23.77 -0.04 19.81
C TYR A 467 -25.20 -0.59 19.95
N GLY A 468 -25.61 -0.99 21.15
CA GLY A 468 -27.00 -1.34 21.48
C GLY A 468 -27.28 -2.82 21.73
N GLY A 469 -26.29 -3.71 21.57
CA GLY A 469 -26.44 -5.15 21.85
C GLY A 469 -26.36 -5.54 23.33
N GLY A 470 -25.82 -4.69 24.22
CA GLY A 470 -25.77 -4.96 25.67
C GLY A 470 -24.85 -6.13 26.09
N TYR A 471 -24.05 -6.71 25.18
CA TYR A 471 -23.12 -7.80 25.48
C TYR A 471 -22.10 -7.41 26.54
N TYR A 472 -21.48 -6.23 26.41
CA TYR A 472 -20.49 -5.76 27.38
C TYR A 472 -21.09 -5.46 28.75
N ASP A 473 -22.30 -4.90 28.82
CA ASP A 473 -22.95 -4.64 30.11
C ASP A 473 -23.23 -5.94 30.87
N ARG A 474 -23.74 -6.96 30.16
CA ARG A 474 -23.96 -8.30 30.74
C ARG A 474 -22.66 -9.00 31.11
N TYR A 475 -21.62 -8.87 30.29
CA TYR A 475 -20.31 -9.45 30.56
C TYR A 475 -19.67 -8.83 31.82
N LEU A 476 -19.65 -7.50 31.90
CA LEU A 476 -19.07 -6.75 33.03
C LEU A 476 -19.88 -6.96 34.32
N SER A 477 -21.19 -7.17 34.24
CA SER A 477 -22.00 -7.52 35.42
C SER A 477 -21.65 -8.86 36.06
N LYS A 478 -20.99 -9.76 35.31
CA LYS A 478 -20.64 -11.12 35.73
C LYS A 478 -19.15 -11.32 36.00
N ASN A 479 -18.30 -10.37 35.60
CA ASN A 479 -16.85 -10.50 35.72
C ASN A 479 -16.28 -9.35 36.55
N GLN A 480 -15.40 -9.68 37.49
CA GLN A 480 -14.59 -8.73 38.25
C GLN A 480 -13.35 -8.41 37.42
N THR A 481 -13.30 -7.21 36.85
CA THR A 481 -12.24 -6.77 35.94
C THR A 481 -12.14 -5.25 36.01
N THR A 482 -10.94 -4.70 35.84
CA THR A 482 -10.80 -3.25 35.65
C THR A 482 -11.30 -2.89 34.26
N SER A 483 -12.31 -2.05 34.17
CA SER A 483 -12.97 -1.71 32.91
C SER A 483 -12.49 -0.36 32.35
N VAL A 484 -12.01 -0.37 31.10
CA VAL A 484 -11.46 0.82 30.43
C VAL A 484 -12.16 1.04 29.09
N GLY A 485 -12.63 2.25 28.85
CA GLY A 485 -13.24 2.64 27.57
C GLY A 485 -12.31 3.48 26.72
N PHE A 486 -12.21 3.16 25.42
CA PHE A 486 -11.48 3.97 24.45
C PHE A 486 -12.45 4.82 23.63
N PHE A 487 -12.28 6.14 23.68
CA PHE A 487 -13.14 7.10 23.00
C PHE A 487 -12.33 8.29 22.47
N ALA A 488 -12.73 8.86 21.33
CA ALA A 488 -12.23 10.18 20.94
C ALA A 488 -12.96 11.24 21.77
N SER A 489 -12.28 12.30 22.21
CA SER A 489 -12.91 13.35 23.03
C SER A 489 -14.04 14.09 22.32
N ASP A 490 -14.09 14.03 20.99
CA ASP A 490 -15.20 14.57 20.18
C ASP A 490 -16.56 13.87 20.45
N PHE A 491 -16.54 12.71 21.12
CA PHE A 491 -17.74 11.94 21.50
C PHE A 491 -18.11 12.08 22.98
N GLU A 492 -17.57 13.08 23.67
CA GLU A 492 -17.94 13.45 25.03
C GLU A 492 -19.30 14.19 25.04
N ILE A 493 -20.19 13.82 25.96
CA ILE A 493 -21.46 14.52 26.23
C ILE A 493 -21.63 14.78 27.73
N ASP A 494 -22.46 15.76 28.06
CA ASP A 494 -22.62 16.24 29.44
C ASP A 494 -23.14 15.16 30.40
N GLU A 495 -24.21 14.47 30.01
CA GLU A 495 -24.84 13.43 30.83
C GLU A 495 -25.49 12.36 29.95
N ILE A 496 -25.11 11.09 30.17
CA ILE A 496 -25.80 9.95 29.57
C ILE A 496 -26.89 9.48 30.53
N GLU A 497 -28.13 9.40 30.05
CA GLU A 497 -29.21 8.75 30.80
C GLU A 497 -28.89 7.26 30.96
N THR A 498 -28.79 6.77 32.20
CA THR A 498 -28.48 5.37 32.50
C THR A 498 -29.68 4.66 33.12
N ASN A 499 -29.71 3.34 32.97
CA ASN A 499 -30.61 2.43 33.65
C ASN A 499 -29.80 1.46 34.53
N GLU A 500 -30.49 0.66 35.34
CA GLU A 500 -29.86 -0.30 36.27
C GLU A 500 -29.03 -1.39 35.58
N TYR A 501 -29.16 -1.54 34.26
CA TYR A 501 -28.43 -2.53 33.47
C TYR A 501 -27.21 -1.94 32.75
N ASP A 502 -27.02 -0.62 32.73
CA ASP A 502 -25.85 0.00 32.12
C ASP A 502 -24.66 -0.06 33.08
N TYR A 503 -23.55 -0.63 32.61
CA TYR A 503 -22.35 -0.71 33.42
C TYR A 503 -21.50 0.57 33.29
N LYS A 504 -21.22 1.20 34.43
CA LYS A 504 -20.31 2.35 34.53
C LYS A 504 -18.85 1.87 34.52
N LEU A 505 -18.02 2.51 33.70
CA LEU A 505 -16.61 2.12 33.54
C LEU A 505 -15.73 2.66 34.69
N ASP A 506 -14.60 1.98 34.92
CA ASP A 506 -13.61 2.41 35.90
C ASP A 506 -12.72 3.52 35.35
N TYR A 507 -12.35 3.46 34.07
CA TYR A 507 -11.55 4.50 33.41
C TYR A 507 -12.01 4.77 31.98
N ILE A 508 -11.74 5.99 31.52
CA ILE A 508 -11.85 6.40 30.13
C ILE A 508 -10.50 6.92 29.66
N ILE A 509 -10.07 6.48 28.48
CA ILE A 509 -8.89 6.98 27.79
C ILE A 509 -9.31 7.67 26.50
N THR A 510 -8.88 8.93 26.37
CA THR A 510 -9.02 9.74 25.16
C THR A 510 -7.66 10.22 24.66
N GLU A 511 -7.65 10.80 23.46
CA GLU A 511 -6.46 11.47 22.93
C GLU A 511 -6.05 12.70 23.77
N LYS A 512 -6.88 13.17 24.71
CA LYS A 512 -6.57 14.28 25.64
C LYS A 512 -6.14 13.83 27.04
N GLU A 513 -6.76 12.81 27.62
CA GLU A 513 -6.53 12.45 29.03
C GLU A 513 -6.95 11.01 29.39
N ILE A 514 -6.66 10.60 30.64
CA ILE A 514 -7.12 9.36 31.29
C ILE A 514 -7.80 9.77 32.60
N PHE A 515 -9.03 9.31 32.86
CA PHE A 515 -9.77 9.61 34.10
C PHE A 515 -10.79 8.55 34.50
#